data_AF-A0A2D0IM58-F1
#
_entry.id   AF-A0A2D0IM58-F1
#
_cell.length_a   1.000
_cell.length_b   1.000
_cell.length_c   1.000
_cell.angle_alpha   90.00
_cell.angle_beta   90.00
_cell.angle_gamma   90.00
#
_symmetry.space_group_name_H-M   'P 1'
#
loop_
_entity.id
_entity.type
_entity.pdbx_description
1 polymer ?
#
loop_
_entity_poly.entity_id
_entity_poly.type
_entity_poly.pdbx_seq_one_letter_code
_entity_poly.pdbx_strand_id
1 'polypeptide(L)'
;MLELKQVTPQSPLWNSFLHLYGEYFQRHWPEVFGDQSEEAIAKENHTILEQRILQGDRGLFLLLTAGQLAGLANVYLEREEKVTLNIAEFYIRDEYQRQKLGYGLWHAMLQWGRRHGATYVHLETDAGKNANFFWQSHGLSSHQVDGRIYYNGPIPPLKILWIRHGKIISLDHLDYCPEDNVIALDATSIKQAEEIGRRILGKLPWQNIYTSPQRRALETAKALRSTYKSCSIQETDALCEFFPEELIGMKLADIPHRYGEDYAYRLLYTPLDSPFKDSEQVMDAADRIHRFIMQIGDELSTSSMRIIISHQNLHNIFLAHLMTNNLNLSGRLHLNNLHGSTFLYCPYTKQFDIENVNIPL
;
A
#
# COMPACT_ATOMS: atom_id res chain seq x y z
N MET A 1 13.79 -9.22 -6.52
CA MET A 1 12.69 -8.76 -5.65
C MET A 1 13.20 -7.58 -4.86
N LEU A 2 12.43 -6.49 -4.75
CA LEU A 2 12.81 -5.33 -3.96
C LEU A 2 12.40 -5.58 -2.51
N GLU A 3 13.33 -5.43 -1.59
CA GLU A 3 13.10 -5.64 -0.16
C GLU A 3 13.54 -4.41 0.62
N LEU A 4 12.80 -4.12 1.68
CA LEU A 4 13.08 -3.01 2.56
C LEU A 4 13.10 -3.54 3.98
N LYS A 5 14.16 -3.22 4.72
CA LYS A 5 14.38 -3.69 6.08
C LYS A 5 14.64 -2.49 6.97
N GLN A 6 13.85 -2.36 8.04
CA GLN A 6 14.22 -1.47 9.14
C GLN A 6 15.37 -2.13 9.93
N VAL A 7 16.38 -1.36 10.30
CA VAL A 7 17.59 -1.86 10.93
C VAL A 7 17.75 -1.22 12.31
N THR A 8 18.18 -2.03 13.27
CA THR A 8 18.61 -1.62 14.61
C THR A 8 19.97 -2.25 14.90
N PRO A 9 20.68 -1.84 15.96
CA PRO A 9 21.97 -2.46 16.33
C PRO A 9 21.88 -3.96 16.59
N GLN A 10 20.69 -4.47 16.95
CA GLN A 10 20.43 -5.89 17.19
C GLN A 10 20.04 -6.66 15.91
N SER A 11 19.83 -5.96 14.79
CA SER A 11 19.44 -6.58 13.52
C SER A 11 20.63 -7.33 12.90
N PRO A 12 20.42 -8.51 12.28
CA PRO A 12 21.49 -9.21 11.54
C PRO A 12 22.03 -8.38 10.36
N LEU A 13 21.29 -7.38 9.91
CA LEU A 13 21.69 -6.48 8.81
C LEU A 13 22.41 -5.22 9.30
N TRP A 14 22.72 -5.10 10.60
CA TRP A 14 23.36 -3.92 11.17
C TRP A 14 24.72 -3.62 10.53
N ASN A 15 25.59 -4.63 10.42
CA ASN A 15 26.90 -4.46 9.80
C ASN A 15 26.79 -4.10 8.32
N SER A 16 25.78 -4.63 7.62
CA SER A 16 25.50 -4.27 6.23
C SER A 16 25.05 -2.80 6.10
N PHE A 17 24.27 -2.30 7.05
CA PHE A 17 23.91 -0.88 7.12
C PHE A 17 25.14 -0.02 7.35
N LEU A 18 25.97 -0.35 8.34
CA LEU A 18 27.19 0.40 8.66
C LEU A 18 28.17 0.43 7.48
N HIS A 19 28.35 -0.69 6.77
CA HIS A 19 29.19 -0.74 5.58
C HIS A 19 28.69 0.24 4.50
N LEU A 20 27.40 0.19 4.17
CA LEU A 20 26.82 1.06 3.16
C LEU A 20 26.82 2.54 3.61
N TYR A 21 26.73 2.79 4.92
CA TYR A 21 26.84 4.12 5.53
C TYR A 21 28.27 4.67 5.39
N GLY A 22 29.29 3.85 5.65
CA GLY A 22 30.69 4.20 5.41
C GLY A 22 30.97 4.50 3.93
N GLU A 23 30.47 3.66 3.03
CA GLU A 23 30.55 3.86 1.58
C GLU A 23 29.96 5.22 1.15
N TYR A 24 28.78 5.58 1.67
CA TYR A 24 28.12 6.86 1.40
C TYR A 24 29.02 8.06 1.77
N PHE A 25 29.59 8.07 2.97
CA PHE A 25 30.44 9.18 3.42
C PHE A 25 31.75 9.27 2.67
N GLN A 26 32.42 8.13 2.43
CA GLN A 26 33.68 8.13 1.69
C GLN A 26 33.49 8.72 0.29
N ARG A 27 32.38 8.41 -0.38
CA ARG A 27 32.09 8.89 -1.74
C ARG A 27 31.63 10.34 -1.80
N HIS A 28 30.79 10.76 -0.85
CA HIS A 28 30.10 12.06 -0.94
C HIS A 28 30.67 13.13 -0.01
N TRP A 29 31.48 12.76 0.97
CA TRP A 29 32.10 13.64 1.95
C TRP A 29 33.61 13.37 2.14
N PRO A 30 34.40 13.22 1.06
CA PRO A 30 35.83 12.92 1.17
C PRO A 30 36.60 14.03 1.90
N GLU A 31 36.14 15.28 1.82
CA GLU A 31 36.74 16.42 2.50
C GLU A 31 36.65 16.32 4.04
N VAL A 32 35.63 15.61 4.55
CA VAL A 32 35.36 15.47 5.99
C VAL A 32 36.06 14.24 6.55
N PHE A 33 36.08 13.13 5.81
CA PHE A 33 36.63 11.85 6.27
C PHE A 33 38.03 11.54 5.74
N GLY A 34 38.56 12.35 4.82
CA GLY A 34 39.90 12.19 4.24
C GLY A 34 40.11 10.81 3.64
N ASP A 35 41.28 10.23 3.90
CA ASP A 35 41.68 8.89 3.42
C ASP A 35 41.20 7.74 4.32
N GLN A 36 40.25 7.97 5.22
CA GLN A 36 39.71 6.90 6.05
C GLN A 36 39.07 5.80 5.18
N SER A 37 39.28 4.53 5.57
CA SER A 37 38.58 3.41 4.94
C SER A 37 37.10 3.41 5.32
N GLU A 38 36.26 2.84 4.46
CA GLU A 38 34.83 2.65 4.74
C GLU A 38 34.59 1.97 6.10
N GLU A 39 35.45 1.00 6.45
CA GLU A 39 35.41 0.25 7.71
C GLU A 39 35.73 1.14 8.92
N ALA A 40 36.69 2.07 8.78
CA ALA A 40 37.03 3.03 9.82
C ALA A 40 35.87 4.00 10.07
N ILE A 41 35.29 4.56 8.99
CA ILE A 41 34.13 5.46 9.03
C ILE A 41 32.93 4.73 9.67
N ALA A 42 32.66 3.49 9.24
CA ALA A 42 31.59 2.65 9.78
C ALA A 42 31.76 2.40 11.29
N LYS A 43 32.99 2.12 11.74
CA LYS A 43 33.30 1.87 13.15
C LYS A 43 33.16 3.13 14.00
N GLU A 44 33.62 4.27 13.51
CA GLU A 44 33.48 5.55 14.22
C GLU A 44 32.00 5.94 14.37
N ASN A 45 31.23 5.79 13.30
CA ASN A 45 29.82 6.13 13.30
C ASN A 45 28.92 5.12 14.04
N HIS A 46 29.38 3.88 14.24
CA HIS A 46 28.62 2.84 14.95
C HIS A 46 28.14 3.31 16.32
N THR A 47 29.04 3.80 17.17
CA THR A 47 28.72 4.24 18.54
C THR A 47 27.76 5.43 18.53
N ILE A 48 27.95 6.38 17.61
CA ILE A 48 27.11 7.58 17.48
C ILE A 48 25.69 7.19 17.05
N LEU A 49 25.56 6.31 16.05
CA LEU A 49 24.27 5.86 15.56
C LEU A 49 23.53 5.04 16.62
N GLU A 50 24.22 4.16 17.35
CA GLU A 50 23.62 3.40 18.44
C GLU A 50 23.06 4.33 19.53
N GLN A 51 23.85 5.32 19.96
CA GLN A 51 23.38 6.32 20.92
C GLN A 51 22.16 7.10 20.41
N ARG A 52 22.17 7.52 19.14
CA ARG A 52 21.04 8.25 18.53
C ARG A 52 19.78 7.39 18.39
N ILE A 53 19.90 6.09 18.16
CA ILE A 53 18.75 5.16 18.15
C ILE A 53 18.20 5.00 19.56
N LEU A 54 19.08 4.89 20.58
CA LEU A 54 18.68 4.77 21.99
C LEU A 54 17.95 6.02 22.49
N GLN A 55 18.27 7.20 21.96
CA GLN A 55 17.56 8.45 22.23
C GLN A 55 16.11 8.45 21.69
N GLY A 56 15.75 7.48 20.84
CA GLY A 56 14.42 7.34 20.26
C GLY A 56 14.24 8.14 18.97
N ASP A 57 13.05 8.02 18.37
CA ASP A 57 12.62 8.82 17.22
C ASP A 57 13.53 8.75 15.97
N ARG A 58 14.40 7.75 15.85
CA ARG A 58 15.27 7.51 14.69
C ARG A 58 14.91 6.21 13.98
N GLY A 59 14.82 6.27 12.66
CA GLY A 59 14.55 5.14 11.78
C GLY A 59 15.71 4.91 10.82
N LEU A 60 16.23 3.68 10.78
CA LEU A 60 17.28 3.29 9.83
C LEU A 60 16.74 2.22 8.89
N PHE A 61 17.02 2.38 7.60
CA PHE A 61 16.49 1.51 6.56
C PHE A 61 17.58 1.05 5.61
N LEU A 62 17.48 -0.23 5.23
CA LEU A 62 18.21 -0.81 4.12
C LEU A 62 17.25 -1.18 3.01
N LEU A 63 17.61 -0.82 1.79
CA LEU A 63 16.99 -1.29 0.57
C LEU A 63 17.85 -2.39 -0.05
N LEU A 64 17.26 -3.54 -0.31
CA LEU A 64 17.90 -4.64 -1.02
C LEU A 64 17.19 -4.92 -2.34
N THR A 65 17.96 -5.27 -3.36
CA THR A 65 17.43 -5.75 -4.64
C THR A 65 18.04 -7.11 -4.94
N ALA A 66 17.18 -8.14 -5.05
CA ALA A 66 17.61 -9.53 -5.24
C ALA A 66 18.66 -9.97 -4.20
N GLY A 67 18.49 -9.55 -2.94
CA GLY A 67 19.41 -9.85 -1.83
C GLY A 67 20.67 -9.00 -1.77
N GLN A 68 20.92 -8.13 -2.75
CA GLN A 68 22.08 -7.23 -2.76
C GLN A 68 21.74 -5.86 -2.17
N LEU A 69 22.70 -5.23 -1.49
CA LEU A 69 22.54 -3.88 -0.93
C LEU A 69 22.39 -2.85 -2.05
N ALA A 70 21.26 -2.14 -2.05
CA ALA A 70 20.92 -1.15 -3.08
C ALA A 70 20.91 0.29 -2.57
N GLY A 71 20.60 0.49 -1.28
CA GLY A 71 20.52 1.81 -0.70
C GLY A 71 20.27 1.79 0.81
N LEU A 72 20.40 2.97 1.41
CA LEU A 72 20.10 3.20 2.82
C LEU A 72 19.37 4.51 3.03
N ALA A 73 18.69 4.59 4.17
CA ALA A 73 18.24 5.85 4.71
C ALA A 73 18.39 5.90 6.24
N ASN A 74 18.66 7.10 6.75
CA ASN A 74 18.60 7.44 8.16
C ASN A 74 17.70 8.66 8.31
N VAL A 75 16.66 8.51 9.11
CA VAL A 75 15.65 9.54 9.35
C VAL A 75 15.42 9.71 10.84
N TYR A 76 14.98 10.88 11.25
CA TYR A 76 14.57 11.11 12.63
C TYR A 76 13.33 11.99 12.71
N LEU A 77 12.67 11.98 13.86
CA LEU A 77 11.50 12.80 14.11
C LEU A 77 11.89 14.00 14.97
N GLU A 78 11.33 15.14 14.62
CA GLU A 78 11.35 16.34 15.42
C GLU A 78 9.91 16.64 15.84
N ARG A 79 9.69 16.75 17.15
CA ARG A 79 8.35 16.85 17.76
C ARG A 79 8.17 18.21 18.41
N GLU A 80 8.03 19.23 17.56
CA GLU A 80 7.67 20.58 17.98
C GLU A 80 6.15 20.81 17.79
N GLU A 81 5.72 21.96 17.26
CA GLU A 81 4.31 22.24 16.96
C GLU A 81 3.69 21.23 15.98
N LYS A 82 4.50 20.70 15.06
CA LYS A 82 4.16 19.61 14.15
C LYS A 82 5.25 18.54 14.26
N VAL A 83 4.86 17.27 14.10
CA VAL A 83 5.83 16.18 13.99
C VAL A 83 6.41 16.18 12.57
N THR A 84 7.70 16.44 12.46
CA THR A 84 8.45 16.52 11.21
C THR A 84 9.37 15.32 11.06
N LEU A 85 9.30 14.65 9.90
CA LEU A 85 10.24 13.62 9.49
C LEU A 85 11.46 14.30 8.83
N ASN A 86 12.59 14.26 9.50
CA ASN A 86 13.86 14.75 8.97
C ASN A 86 14.62 13.61 8.27
N ILE A 87 15.05 13.83 7.03
CA ILE A 87 15.91 12.88 6.29
C ILE A 87 17.36 13.30 6.47
N ALA A 88 18.11 12.58 7.29
CA ALA A 88 19.51 12.87 7.58
C ALA A 88 20.43 12.34 6.47
N GLU A 89 20.26 11.07 6.10
CA GLU A 89 21.00 10.46 5.00
C GLU A 89 20.06 9.66 4.11
N PHE A 90 20.29 9.75 2.80
CA PHE A 90 19.55 9.03 1.78
C PHE A 90 20.49 8.69 0.62
N TYR A 91 20.69 7.39 0.39
CA TYR A 91 21.68 6.92 -0.58
C TYR A 91 21.15 5.72 -1.37
N ILE A 92 21.39 5.76 -2.67
CA ILE A 92 21.17 4.65 -3.61
C ILE A 92 22.48 4.47 -4.37
N ARG A 93 23.05 3.26 -4.35
CA ARG A 93 24.29 2.97 -5.08
C ARG A 93 24.13 3.27 -6.57
N ASP A 94 25.21 3.72 -7.19
CA ASP A 94 25.23 4.23 -8.56
C ASP A 94 24.68 3.23 -9.58
N GLU A 95 25.00 1.93 -9.44
CA GLU A 95 24.53 0.86 -10.31
C GLU A 95 23.00 0.66 -10.28
N TYR A 96 22.34 1.12 -9.22
CA TYR A 96 20.88 1.07 -9.07
C TYR A 96 20.18 2.41 -9.27
N GLN A 97 20.94 3.49 -9.46
CA GLN A 97 20.36 4.77 -9.83
C GLN A 97 19.62 4.65 -11.17
N ARG A 98 18.61 5.51 -11.38
CA ARG A 98 17.72 5.48 -12.55
C ARG A 98 16.81 4.25 -12.68
N GLN A 99 16.94 3.25 -11.80
CA GLN A 99 15.99 2.13 -11.69
C GLN A 99 14.77 2.46 -10.81
N LYS A 100 14.55 3.75 -10.53
CA LYS A 100 13.48 4.30 -9.66
C LYS A 100 13.51 3.80 -8.19
N LEU A 101 14.55 3.10 -7.75
CA LEU A 101 14.65 2.56 -6.38
C LEU A 101 14.56 3.63 -5.29
N GLY A 102 15.08 4.84 -5.57
CA GLY A 102 14.93 5.99 -4.68
C GLY A 102 13.47 6.32 -4.34
N TYR A 103 12.54 6.17 -5.30
CA TYR A 103 11.11 6.38 -5.01
C TYR A 103 10.56 5.35 -4.01
N GLY A 104 11.04 4.10 -4.12
CA GLY A 104 10.67 3.05 -3.18
C GLY A 104 11.14 3.37 -1.76
N LEU A 105 12.41 3.75 -1.62
CA LEU A 105 12.97 4.13 -0.32
C LEU A 105 12.34 5.42 0.24
N TRP A 106 12.02 6.38 -0.62
CA TRP A 106 11.27 7.59 -0.23
C TRP A 106 9.92 7.25 0.39
N HIS A 107 9.10 6.44 -0.27
CA HIS A 107 7.78 6.06 0.23
C HIS A 107 7.84 5.25 1.52
N ALA A 108 8.89 4.45 1.70
CA ALA A 108 9.17 3.74 2.94
C ALA A 108 9.38 4.67 4.13
N MET A 109 10.24 5.68 3.97
CA MET A 109 10.50 6.67 5.01
C MET A 109 9.24 7.44 5.36
N LEU A 110 8.49 7.89 4.35
CA LEU A 110 7.21 8.57 4.58
C LEU A 110 6.24 7.67 5.34
N GLN A 111 6.16 6.39 4.99
CA GLN A 111 5.29 5.44 5.67
C GLN A 111 5.69 5.24 7.13
N TRP A 112 6.99 5.14 7.41
CA TRP A 112 7.49 5.10 8.79
C TRP A 112 7.15 6.38 9.54
N GLY A 113 7.37 7.55 8.93
CA GLY A 113 7.02 8.85 9.52
C GLY A 113 5.53 8.94 9.86
N ARG A 114 4.65 8.58 8.91
CA ARG A 114 3.19 8.55 9.12
C ARG A 114 2.81 7.70 10.33
N ARG A 115 3.41 6.52 10.51
CA ARG A 115 3.14 5.64 11.66
C ARG A 115 3.52 6.25 13.01
N HIS A 116 4.45 7.20 13.01
CA HIS A 116 4.92 7.89 14.21
C HIS A 116 4.35 9.31 14.35
N GLY A 117 3.32 9.62 13.56
CA GLY A 117 2.57 10.88 13.61
C GLY A 117 3.16 12.01 12.78
N ALA A 118 4.20 11.77 11.98
CA ALA A 118 4.77 12.80 11.12
C ALA A 118 3.77 13.27 10.07
N THR A 119 3.60 14.59 9.97
CA THR A 119 2.73 15.24 8.98
C THR A 119 3.51 16.13 8.02
N TYR A 120 4.77 16.40 8.32
CA TYR A 120 5.70 17.17 7.50
C TYR A 120 6.99 16.39 7.28
N VAL A 121 7.66 16.67 6.16
CA VAL A 121 8.99 16.15 5.86
C VAL A 121 9.94 17.30 5.60
N HIS A 122 11.18 17.14 6.04
CA HIS A 122 12.26 18.09 5.87
C HIS A 122 13.55 17.34 5.48
N LEU A 123 14.34 17.94 4.58
CA LEU A 123 15.69 17.48 4.26
C LEU A 123 16.55 18.62 3.72
N GLU A 124 17.86 18.44 3.81
CA GLU A 124 18.87 19.40 3.39
C GLU A 124 19.86 18.72 2.43
N THR A 125 20.27 19.43 1.38
CA THR A 125 21.28 18.96 0.43
C THR A 125 22.21 20.07 -0.02
N ASP A 126 23.38 19.72 -0.54
CA ASP A 126 24.25 20.69 -1.21
C ASP A 126 23.63 21.23 -2.50
N ALA A 127 23.82 22.52 -2.77
CA ALA A 127 23.44 23.12 -4.05
C ALA A 127 24.25 22.52 -5.22
N GLY A 128 23.66 22.53 -6.42
CA GLY A 128 24.34 22.10 -7.65
C GLY A 128 24.51 20.58 -7.81
N LYS A 129 24.06 19.74 -6.86
CA LYS A 129 24.07 18.28 -7.02
C LYS A 129 22.93 17.81 -7.92
N ASN A 130 23.22 16.83 -8.80
CA ASN A 130 22.20 16.20 -9.66
C ASN A 130 21.06 15.53 -8.85
N ALA A 131 21.34 15.09 -7.62
CA ALA A 131 20.33 14.52 -6.73
C ALA A 131 19.18 15.51 -6.42
N ASN A 132 19.39 16.82 -6.57
CA ASN A 132 18.35 17.82 -6.34
C ASN A 132 17.13 17.69 -7.27
N PHE A 133 17.32 17.17 -8.49
CA PHE A 133 16.20 16.89 -9.40
C PHE A 133 15.26 15.82 -8.83
N PHE A 134 15.79 14.87 -8.05
CA PHE A 134 14.97 13.85 -7.38
C PHE A 134 14.05 14.50 -6.33
N TRP A 135 14.60 15.35 -5.47
CA TRP A 135 13.82 16.03 -4.42
C TRP A 135 12.77 16.99 -4.98
N GLN A 136 13.12 17.75 -6.02
CA GLN A 136 12.19 18.64 -6.72
C GLN A 136 11.00 17.86 -7.33
N SER A 137 11.22 16.62 -7.78
CA SER A 137 10.17 15.79 -8.38
C SER A 137 9.07 15.36 -7.39
N HIS A 138 9.30 15.51 -6.09
CA HIS A 138 8.34 15.15 -5.03
C HIS A 138 7.40 16.28 -4.65
N GLY A 139 7.45 17.44 -5.33
CA GLY A 139 6.55 18.57 -5.06
C GLY A 139 6.84 19.26 -3.72
N LEU A 140 8.05 19.10 -3.19
CA LEU A 140 8.49 19.80 -1.98
C LEU A 140 8.81 21.27 -2.33
N SER A 141 8.51 22.17 -1.39
CA SER A 141 8.99 23.54 -1.46
C SER A 141 10.48 23.56 -1.18
N SER A 142 11.22 24.42 -1.88
CA SER A 142 12.66 24.56 -1.67
C SER A 142 13.11 26.00 -1.53
N HIS A 143 14.14 26.22 -0.73
CA HIS A 143 14.86 27.48 -0.64
C HIS A 143 16.35 27.22 -0.43
N GLN A 144 17.19 28.16 -0.87
CA GLN A 144 18.64 28.02 -0.80
C GLN A 144 19.24 29.04 0.18
N VAL A 145 20.11 28.59 1.07
CA VAL A 145 20.86 29.42 2.02
C VAL A 145 22.29 28.87 2.08
N ASP A 146 23.30 29.75 1.97
CA ASP A 146 24.72 29.41 2.17
C ASP A 146 25.22 28.16 1.40
N GLY A 147 24.80 28.02 0.15
CA GLY A 147 25.21 26.90 -0.71
C GLY A 147 24.48 25.58 -0.42
N ARG A 148 23.47 25.58 0.45
CA ARG A 148 22.61 24.44 0.74
C ARG A 148 21.17 24.70 0.33
N ILE A 149 20.46 23.64 -0.04
CA ILE A 149 19.05 23.67 -0.42
C ILE A 149 18.25 22.91 0.63
N TYR A 150 17.25 23.57 1.18
CA TYR A 150 16.31 23.01 2.15
C TYR A 150 15.02 22.67 1.44
N TYR A 151 14.60 21.41 1.53
CA TYR A 151 13.31 20.95 1.03
C TYR A 151 12.37 20.67 2.19
N ASN A 152 11.13 21.16 2.08
CA ASN A 152 10.10 20.89 3.07
C ASN A 152 8.71 20.80 2.43
N GLY A 153 7.82 20.08 3.10
CA GLY A 153 6.42 19.98 2.66
C GLY A 153 5.60 19.00 3.49
N PRO A 154 4.28 18.98 3.28
CA PRO A 154 3.40 18.02 3.93
C PRO A 154 3.71 16.59 3.45
N ILE A 155 3.62 15.63 4.36
CA ILE A 155 3.61 14.21 4.00
C ILE A 155 2.24 13.89 3.41
N PRO A 156 2.15 13.43 2.15
CA PRO A 156 0.87 13.06 1.56
C PRO A 156 0.24 11.89 2.34
N PRO A 157 -1.09 11.79 2.45
CA PRO A 157 -1.75 10.65 3.10
C PRO A 157 -1.44 9.33 2.38
N LEU A 158 -1.54 8.21 3.09
CA LEU A 158 -1.44 6.88 2.48
C LEU A 158 -2.76 6.59 1.76
N LYS A 159 -2.69 6.20 0.49
CA LYS A 159 -3.87 5.86 -0.32
C LYS A 159 -4.13 4.36 -0.31
N ILE A 160 -5.39 3.97 -0.16
CA ILE A 160 -5.87 2.61 -0.39
C ILE A 160 -6.81 2.67 -1.60
N LEU A 161 -6.37 2.13 -2.74
CA LEU A 161 -7.18 2.00 -3.95
C LEU A 161 -7.84 0.62 -3.96
N TRP A 162 -9.16 0.60 -3.82
CA TRP A 162 -9.97 -0.59 -4.00
C TRP A 162 -10.50 -0.63 -5.43
N ILE A 163 -10.28 -1.74 -6.14
CA ILE A 163 -10.77 -1.97 -7.50
C ILE A 163 -11.71 -3.18 -7.48
N ARG A 164 -12.90 -3.04 -8.07
CA ARG A 164 -13.76 -4.22 -8.29
C ARG A 164 -13.23 -5.05 -9.45
N HIS A 165 -13.28 -6.36 -9.32
CA HIS A 165 -13.00 -7.29 -10.40
C HIS A 165 -13.74 -6.95 -11.72
N GLY A 166 -13.19 -7.45 -12.83
CA GLY A 166 -13.76 -7.31 -14.17
C GLY A 166 -15.17 -7.90 -14.30
N LYS A 167 -15.87 -7.50 -15.36
CA LYS A 167 -17.14 -8.14 -15.72
C LYS A 167 -16.88 -9.62 -16.00
N ILE A 168 -17.79 -10.47 -15.53
CA ILE A 168 -17.75 -11.91 -15.74
C ILE A 168 -18.49 -12.29 -17.03
N ILE A 169 -18.26 -13.50 -17.53
CA ILE A 169 -19.05 -14.06 -18.63
C ILE A 169 -20.53 -14.17 -18.24
N SER A 170 -21.45 -14.14 -19.22
CA SER A 170 -22.88 -14.34 -18.93
C SER A 170 -23.12 -15.76 -18.39
N LEU A 171 -23.93 -15.81 -17.33
CA LEU A 171 -24.33 -17.05 -16.65
C LEU A 171 -25.83 -17.31 -16.82
N ASP A 172 -26.50 -16.67 -17.78
CA ASP A 172 -27.97 -16.74 -17.99
C ASP A 172 -28.47 -18.16 -18.30
N HIS A 173 -27.56 -19.06 -18.65
CA HIS A 173 -27.84 -20.47 -18.90
C HIS A 173 -27.92 -21.32 -17.62
N LEU A 174 -27.56 -20.78 -16.46
CA LEU A 174 -27.61 -21.47 -15.18
C LEU A 174 -28.93 -21.15 -14.47
N ASP A 175 -29.60 -22.18 -13.97
CA ASP A 175 -30.79 -22.07 -13.12
C ASP A 175 -30.47 -22.16 -11.62
N TYR A 176 -29.18 -22.07 -11.27
CA TYR A 176 -28.67 -22.15 -9.90
C TYR A 176 -27.64 -21.06 -9.62
N CYS A 177 -27.40 -20.79 -8.33
CA CYS A 177 -26.34 -19.90 -7.88
C CYS A 177 -24.97 -20.57 -8.05
N PRO A 178 -24.09 -20.05 -8.93
CA PRO A 178 -22.86 -20.71 -9.32
C PRO A 178 -21.80 -20.75 -8.21
N GLU A 179 -20.98 -21.81 -8.21
CA GLU A 179 -19.71 -21.85 -7.49
C GLU A 179 -18.68 -20.90 -8.15
N ASP A 180 -17.67 -20.45 -7.40
CA ASP A 180 -16.68 -19.49 -7.92
C ASP A 180 -15.84 -20.05 -9.09
N ASN A 181 -15.61 -21.37 -9.11
CA ASN A 181 -14.83 -22.04 -10.16
C ASN A 181 -15.43 -21.89 -11.58
N VAL A 182 -16.74 -21.71 -11.71
CA VAL A 182 -17.44 -21.51 -12.99
C VAL A 182 -17.54 -20.02 -13.38
N ILE A 183 -17.21 -19.10 -12.48
CA ILE A 183 -17.32 -17.65 -12.69
C ILE A 183 -15.99 -17.10 -13.24
N ALA A 184 -15.87 -17.04 -14.56
CA ALA A 184 -14.69 -16.52 -15.25
C ALA A 184 -14.87 -15.05 -15.70
N LEU A 185 -13.77 -14.32 -15.85
CA LEU A 185 -13.79 -12.98 -16.45
C LEU A 185 -14.12 -13.03 -17.95
N ASP A 186 -14.80 -11.98 -18.39
CA ASP A 186 -14.96 -11.70 -19.81
C ASP A 186 -13.65 -11.20 -20.45
N ALA A 187 -13.41 -11.57 -21.70
CA ALA A 187 -12.19 -11.24 -22.42
C ALA A 187 -11.98 -9.72 -22.60
N THR A 188 -13.04 -8.93 -22.71
CA THR A 188 -12.94 -7.47 -22.79
C THR A 188 -12.48 -6.86 -21.46
N SER A 189 -12.95 -7.43 -20.34
CA SER A 189 -12.54 -7.00 -18.99
C SER A 189 -11.09 -7.33 -18.70
N ILE A 190 -10.57 -8.45 -19.21
CA ILE A 190 -9.14 -8.77 -19.12
C ILE A 190 -8.31 -7.67 -19.80
N LYS A 191 -8.64 -7.31 -21.05
CA LYS A 191 -7.92 -6.24 -21.78
C LYS A 191 -8.00 -4.89 -21.09
N GLN A 192 -9.16 -4.56 -20.52
CA GLN A 192 -9.33 -3.31 -19.77
C GLN A 192 -8.50 -3.31 -18.48
N ALA A 193 -8.47 -4.42 -17.74
CA ALA A 193 -7.63 -4.55 -16.55
C ALA A 193 -6.12 -4.42 -16.89
N GLU A 194 -5.67 -4.96 -18.02
CA GLU A 194 -4.29 -4.77 -18.50
C GLU A 194 -3.95 -3.30 -18.78
N GLU A 195 -4.87 -2.55 -19.38
CA GLU A 195 -4.72 -1.11 -19.66
C GLU A 195 -4.67 -0.30 -18.35
N ILE A 196 -5.58 -0.57 -17.41
CA ILE A 196 -5.58 0.05 -16.08
C ILE A 196 -4.25 -0.23 -15.38
N GLY A 197 -3.78 -1.48 -15.43
CA GLY A 197 -2.49 -1.89 -14.86
C GLY A 197 -1.31 -1.13 -15.44
N ARG A 198 -1.27 -0.91 -16.77
CA ARG A 198 -0.24 -0.10 -17.43
C ARG A 198 -0.18 1.32 -16.87
N ARG A 199 -1.32 1.96 -16.66
CA ARG A 199 -1.40 3.34 -16.16
C ARG A 199 -1.00 3.44 -14.69
N ILE A 200 -1.52 2.56 -13.84
CA ILE A 200 -1.38 2.65 -12.39
C ILE A 200 -0.01 2.14 -11.93
N LEU A 201 0.46 1.02 -12.48
CA LEU A 201 1.70 0.38 -12.03
C LEU A 201 2.95 0.94 -12.70
N GLY A 202 2.84 1.61 -13.86
CA GLY A 202 4.00 2.11 -14.60
C GLY A 202 4.89 3.10 -13.84
N LYS A 203 4.34 3.77 -12.82
CA LYS A 203 5.12 4.65 -11.94
C LYS A 203 6.07 3.84 -11.04
N LEU A 204 5.58 2.76 -10.43
CA LEU A 204 6.31 1.90 -9.50
C LEU A 204 6.03 0.41 -9.81
N PRO A 205 6.88 -0.25 -10.62
CA PRO A 205 6.62 -1.60 -11.15
C PRO A 205 6.93 -2.75 -10.18
N TRP A 206 6.92 -2.49 -8.87
CA TRP A 206 7.22 -3.48 -7.81
C TRP A 206 6.22 -3.39 -6.66
N GLN A 207 5.04 -2.83 -6.92
CA GLN A 207 3.98 -2.71 -5.91
C GLN A 207 3.37 -4.07 -5.59
N ASN A 208 2.86 -4.18 -4.35
CA ASN A 208 2.03 -5.31 -3.94
C ASN A 208 0.59 -5.03 -4.37
N ILE A 209 -0.05 -6.05 -4.96
CA ILE A 209 -1.48 -6.09 -5.25
C ILE A 209 -2.08 -7.12 -4.31
N TYR A 210 -2.99 -6.69 -3.44
CA TYR A 210 -3.74 -7.58 -2.57
C TYR A 210 -5.03 -7.97 -3.29
N THR A 211 -5.38 -9.25 -3.31
CA THR A 211 -6.57 -9.72 -4.02
C THR A 211 -7.31 -10.80 -3.26
N SER A 212 -8.62 -10.87 -3.48
CA SER A 212 -9.36 -12.09 -3.14
C SER A 212 -8.82 -13.27 -3.96
N PRO A 213 -8.74 -14.49 -3.37
CA PRO A 213 -8.40 -15.71 -4.10
C PRO A 213 -9.49 -16.15 -5.08
N GLN A 214 -10.72 -15.62 -4.95
CA GLN A 214 -11.83 -15.92 -5.86
C GLN A 214 -11.45 -15.58 -7.31
N ARG A 215 -11.74 -16.51 -8.21
CA ARG A 215 -11.22 -16.61 -9.57
C ARG A 215 -11.28 -15.28 -10.32
N ARG A 216 -12.44 -14.63 -10.35
CA ARG A 216 -12.66 -13.36 -11.05
C ARG A 216 -11.79 -12.20 -10.55
N ALA A 217 -11.54 -12.13 -9.24
CA ALA A 217 -10.67 -11.11 -8.66
C ALA A 217 -9.19 -11.43 -8.96
N LEU A 218 -8.80 -12.69 -8.78
CA LEU A 218 -7.45 -13.15 -9.07
C LEU A 218 -7.08 -13.02 -10.56
N GLU A 219 -7.98 -13.36 -11.48
CA GLU A 219 -7.82 -13.14 -12.92
C GLU A 219 -7.67 -11.64 -13.24
N THR A 220 -8.43 -10.79 -12.54
CA THR A 220 -8.31 -9.33 -12.70
C THR A 220 -6.93 -8.87 -12.23
N ALA A 221 -6.46 -9.34 -11.07
CA ALA A 221 -5.14 -9.03 -10.53
C ALA A 221 -4.01 -9.48 -11.46
N LYS A 222 -4.12 -10.69 -12.02
CA LYS A 222 -3.16 -11.22 -13.00
C LYS A 222 -3.13 -10.37 -14.28
N ALA A 223 -4.29 -9.96 -14.79
CA ALA A 223 -4.40 -9.08 -15.95
C ALA A 223 -3.77 -7.70 -15.66
N LEU A 224 -4.07 -7.11 -14.50
CA LEU A 224 -3.52 -5.81 -14.06
C LEU A 224 -1.99 -5.86 -13.94
N ARG A 225 -1.44 -6.98 -13.46
CA ARG A 225 -0.01 -7.23 -13.31
C ARG A 225 0.72 -7.59 -14.61
N SER A 226 0.01 -7.91 -15.70
CA SER A 226 0.57 -8.59 -16.88
C SER A 226 1.81 -7.91 -17.47
N THR A 227 1.82 -6.58 -17.51
CA THR A 227 2.93 -5.77 -18.03
C THR A 227 4.11 -5.68 -17.06
N TYR A 228 3.85 -5.72 -15.75
CA TYR A 228 4.86 -5.52 -14.69
C TYR A 228 4.96 -6.75 -13.80
N LYS A 229 5.61 -7.80 -14.32
CA LYS A 229 5.73 -9.10 -13.65
C LYS A 229 6.44 -9.07 -12.30
N SER A 230 7.18 -8.00 -12.00
CA SER A 230 7.86 -7.75 -10.73
C SER A 230 6.92 -7.28 -9.61
N CYS A 231 5.71 -6.83 -9.92
CA CYS A 231 4.67 -6.61 -8.90
C CYS A 231 4.27 -7.97 -8.30
N SER A 232 4.07 -8.00 -6.98
CA SER A 232 3.62 -9.21 -6.29
C SER A 232 2.09 -9.25 -6.22
N ILE A 233 1.51 -10.44 -6.27
CA ILE A 233 0.09 -10.67 -5.96
C ILE A 233 0.05 -11.39 -4.62
N GLN A 234 -0.72 -10.85 -3.68
CA GLN A 234 -0.95 -11.45 -2.38
C GLN A 234 -2.43 -11.78 -2.25
N GLU A 235 -2.72 -13.07 -2.21
CA GLU A 235 -4.09 -13.58 -2.05
C GLU A 235 -4.44 -13.62 -0.56
N THR A 236 -5.67 -13.24 -0.21
CA THR A 236 -6.16 -13.33 1.16
C THR A 236 -7.68 -13.52 1.21
N ASP A 237 -8.13 -14.40 2.11
CA ASP A 237 -9.55 -14.62 2.37
C ASP A 237 -10.22 -13.38 2.99
N ALA A 238 -9.44 -12.48 3.57
CA ALA A 238 -9.94 -11.20 4.06
C ALA A 238 -10.53 -10.30 2.97
N LEU A 239 -10.32 -10.63 1.69
CA LEU A 239 -10.88 -9.94 0.54
C LEU A 239 -11.98 -10.73 -0.19
N CYS A 240 -12.37 -11.92 0.30
CA CYS A 240 -13.47 -12.69 -0.29
C CYS A 240 -14.80 -11.93 -0.24
N GLU A 241 -15.57 -12.08 -1.31
CA GLU A 241 -16.88 -11.45 -1.47
C GLU A 241 -17.77 -11.76 -0.27
N PHE A 242 -18.54 -10.75 0.13
CA PHE A 242 -19.65 -10.97 1.06
C PHE A 242 -20.85 -11.51 0.27
N PHE A 243 -21.04 -12.82 0.34
CA PHE A 243 -22.14 -13.52 -0.30
C PHE A 243 -22.63 -14.67 0.59
N PRO A 244 -23.96 -14.90 0.70
CA PRO A 244 -24.46 -16.03 1.46
C PRO A 244 -24.04 -17.36 0.85
N GLU A 245 -23.14 -18.08 1.51
CA GLU A 245 -22.64 -19.38 1.03
C GLU A 245 -23.76 -20.42 0.91
N GLU A 246 -24.79 -20.30 1.75
CA GLU A 246 -26.00 -21.13 1.71
C GLU A 246 -26.74 -21.09 0.36
N LEU A 247 -26.53 -20.04 -0.44
CA LEU A 247 -27.13 -19.94 -1.77
C LEU A 247 -26.33 -20.71 -2.82
N ILE A 248 -25.03 -20.92 -2.64
CA ILE A 248 -24.17 -21.54 -3.65
C ILE A 248 -24.67 -22.97 -3.94
N GLY A 249 -24.87 -23.28 -5.23
CA GLY A 249 -25.43 -24.54 -5.72
C GLY A 249 -26.95 -24.65 -5.62
N MET A 250 -27.65 -23.69 -4.99
CA MET A 250 -29.11 -23.70 -4.88
C MET A 250 -29.75 -23.28 -6.20
N LYS A 251 -30.83 -23.95 -6.60
CA LYS A 251 -31.65 -23.50 -7.72
C LYS A 251 -32.31 -22.17 -7.40
N LEU A 252 -32.31 -21.24 -8.35
CA LEU A 252 -32.85 -19.90 -8.18
C LEU A 252 -34.34 -19.93 -7.78
N ALA A 253 -35.10 -20.88 -8.32
CA ALA A 253 -36.51 -21.07 -7.99
C ALA A 253 -36.75 -21.56 -6.55
N ASP A 254 -35.78 -22.21 -5.92
CA ASP A 254 -35.93 -22.78 -4.57
C ASP A 254 -35.60 -21.75 -3.47
N ILE A 255 -34.87 -20.68 -3.80
CA ILE A 255 -34.44 -19.66 -2.83
C ILE A 255 -35.64 -18.98 -2.14
N PRO A 256 -36.67 -18.47 -2.85
CA PRO A 256 -37.83 -17.85 -2.19
C PRO A 256 -38.63 -18.83 -1.34
N HIS A 257 -38.71 -20.09 -1.74
CA HIS A 257 -39.42 -21.12 -0.97
C HIS A 257 -38.75 -21.39 0.37
N ARG A 258 -37.40 -21.39 0.40
CA ARG A 258 -36.64 -21.65 1.61
C ARG A 258 -36.49 -20.43 2.51
N TYR A 259 -36.24 -19.25 1.93
CA TYR A 259 -35.88 -18.06 2.70
C TYR A 259 -36.96 -16.98 2.72
N GLY A 260 -38.06 -17.14 1.97
CA GLY A 260 -39.12 -16.16 1.81
C GLY A 260 -38.95 -15.28 0.57
N GLU A 261 -40.06 -14.84 -0.01
CA GLU A 261 -40.10 -13.97 -1.21
C GLU A 261 -39.36 -12.64 -1.04
N ASP A 262 -39.21 -12.18 0.21
CA ASP A 262 -38.55 -10.93 0.57
C ASP A 262 -37.03 -11.08 0.80
N TYR A 263 -36.43 -12.26 0.57
CA TYR A 263 -35.00 -12.49 0.85
C TYR A 263 -34.10 -11.47 0.13
N ALA A 264 -34.40 -11.15 -1.13
CA ALA A 264 -33.64 -10.20 -1.93
C ALA A 264 -33.78 -8.77 -1.39
N TYR A 265 -34.98 -8.42 -0.90
CA TYR A 265 -35.21 -7.15 -0.22
C TYR A 265 -34.36 -7.06 1.05
N ARG A 266 -34.33 -8.12 1.87
CA ARG A 266 -33.51 -8.15 3.10
C ARG A 266 -32.02 -8.02 2.80
N LEU A 267 -31.50 -8.73 1.80
CA LEU A 267 -30.10 -8.57 1.37
C LEU A 267 -29.77 -7.14 0.93
N LEU A 268 -30.72 -6.44 0.30
CA LEU A 268 -30.49 -5.10 -0.25
C LEU A 268 -30.68 -3.98 0.77
N TYR A 269 -31.66 -4.10 1.67
CA TYR A 269 -32.12 -3.02 2.54
C TYR A 269 -31.89 -3.24 4.03
N THR A 270 -31.83 -4.49 4.46
CA THR A 270 -31.63 -4.87 5.87
C THR A 270 -30.61 -6.02 5.99
N PRO A 271 -29.40 -5.88 5.43
CA PRO A 271 -28.41 -6.96 5.44
C PRO A 271 -28.00 -7.40 6.86
N LEU A 272 -28.19 -6.56 7.89
CA LEU A 272 -28.03 -6.98 9.31
C LEU A 272 -29.07 -8.01 9.76
N ASP A 273 -30.25 -8.03 9.12
CA ASP A 273 -31.36 -8.95 9.39
C ASP A 273 -31.38 -10.12 8.37
N SER A 274 -30.20 -10.44 7.83
CA SER A 274 -30.03 -11.49 6.83
C SER A 274 -30.59 -12.84 7.32
N PRO A 275 -31.38 -13.58 6.51
CA PRO A 275 -31.88 -14.90 6.88
C PRO A 275 -30.83 -16.01 6.89
N PHE A 276 -29.65 -15.76 6.33
CA PHE A 276 -28.60 -16.76 6.11
C PHE A 276 -27.73 -16.91 7.36
N LYS A 277 -28.13 -17.83 8.25
CA LYS A 277 -27.53 -18.01 9.58
C LYS A 277 -26.22 -18.78 9.56
N ASP A 278 -26.02 -19.63 8.56
CA ASP A 278 -24.81 -20.44 8.41
C ASP A 278 -23.76 -19.73 7.53
N SER A 279 -24.10 -18.55 7.01
CA SER A 279 -23.21 -17.69 6.22
C SER A 279 -22.56 -16.59 7.07
N GLU A 280 -21.49 -15.97 6.55
CA GLU A 280 -20.85 -14.81 7.18
C GLU A 280 -21.87 -13.70 7.47
N GLN A 281 -21.80 -13.10 8.66
CA GLN A 281 -22.66 -11.96 9.01
C GLN A 281 -21.99 -10.64 8.58
N VAL A 282 -22.80 -9.62 8.29
CA VAL A 282 -22.32 -8.33 7.76
C VAL A 282 -21.33 -7.65 8.72
N MET A 283 -21.54 -7.79 10.03
CA MET A 283 -20.62 -7.26 11.05
C MET A 283 -19.25 -7.96 10.99
N ASP A 284 -19.24 -9.28 10.81
CA ASP A 284 -18.00 -10.06 10.70
C ASP A 284 -17.22 -9.67 9.44
N ALA A 285 -17.94 -9.48 8.32
CA ALA A 285 -17.36 -8.99 7.07
C ALA A 285 -16.75 -7.59 7.24
N ALA A 286 -17.46 -6.67 7.90
CA ALA A 286 -16.96 -5.32 8.21
C ALA A 286 -15.69 -5.36 9.08
N ASP A 287 -15.70 -6.15 10.14
CA ASP A 287 -14.55 -6.27 11.04
C ASP A 287 -13.35 -6.95 10.38
N ARG A 288 -13.60 -7.97 9.54
CA ARG A 288 -12.55 -8.66 8.76
C ARG A 288 -11.88 -7.71 7.78
N ILE A 289 -12.65 -6.98 6.97
CA ILE A 289 -12.08 -6.08 5.97
C ILE A 289 -11.41 -4.88 6.62
N HIS A 290 -11.99 -4.31 7.67
CA HIS A 290 -11.41 -3.17 8.38
C HIS A 290 -10.06 -3.53 8.99
N ARG A 291 -9.96 -4.67 9.71
CA ARG A 291 -8.68 -5.16 10.26
C ARG A 291 -7.64 -5.41 9.18
N PHE A 292 -8.03 -6.00 8.06
CA PHE A 292 -7.11 -6.25 6.95
C PHE A 292 -6.57 -4.95 6.34
N ILE A 293 -7.44 -3.96 6.08
CA ILE A 293 -6.99 -2.69 5.50
C ILE A 293 -6.07 -1.95 6.48
N MET A 294 -6.38 -1.95 7.79
CA MET A 294 -5.48 -1.40 8.80
C MET A 294 -4.12 -2.09 8.80
N GLN A 295 -4.10 -3.43 8.73
CA GLN A 295 -2.87 -4.22 8.68
C GLN A 295 -1.98 -3.79 7.51
N ILE A 296 -2.50 -3.83 6.27
CA ILE A 296 -1.70 -3.45 5.08
C ILE A 296 -1.37 -1.96 5.08
N GLY A 297 -2.21 -1.14 5.72
CA GLY A 297 -2.01 0.28 5.91
C GLY A 297 -0.87 0.58 6.88
N ASP A 298 -0.59 -0.30 7.83
CA ASP A 298 0.48 -0.18 8.82
C ASP A 298 1.79 -0.83 8.36
N GLU A 299 1.76 -1.68 7.34
CA GLU A 299 2.94 -2.27 6.75
C GLU A 299 3.88 -1.19 6.18
N LEU A 300 5.18 -1.40 6.40
CA LEU A 300 6.23 -0.61 5.74
C LEU A 300 6.23 -0.96 4.26
N SER A 301 6.26 0.04 3.37
CA SER A 301 6.13 -0.23 1.94
C SER A 301 6.85 0.79 1.08
N THR A 302 7.23 0.34 -0.10
CA THR A 302 7.88 1.12 -1.15
C THR A 302 6.89 1.86 -2.07
N SER A 303 5.62 1.96 -1.66
CA SER A 303 4.58 2.71 -2.37
C SER A 303 3.72 3.57 -1.43
N SER A 304 3.30 4.71 -1.96
CA SER A 304 2.32 5.63 -1.37
C SER A 304 0.87 5.16 -1.56
N MET A 305 0.65 4.06 -2.27
CA MET A 305 -0.67 3.48 -2.51
C MET A 305 -0.66 1.97 -2.27
N ARG A 306 -1.70 1.47 -1.61
CA ARG A 306 -2.04 0.04 -1.54
C ARG A 306 -3.12 -0.25 -2.56
N ILE A 307 -2.97 -1.32 -3.33
CA ILE A 307 -3.93 -1.71 -4.35
C ILE A 307 -4.63 -2.98 -3.88
N ILE A 308 -5.96 -2.92 -3.79
CA ILE A 308 -6.85 -4.03 -3.46
C ILE A 308 -7.69 -4.36 -4.69
N ILE A 309 -7.83 -5.65 -4.99
CA ILE A 309 -8.75 -6.16 -6.02
C ILE A 309 -9.70 -7.14 -5.34
N SER A 310 -10.97 -6.76 -5.30
CA SER A 310 -11.99 -7.53 -4.61
C SER A 310 -13.34 -7.26 -5.27
N HIS A 311 -14.41 -7.21 -4.50
CA HIS A 311 -15.77 -7.36 -4.96
C HIS A 311 -16.68 -6.23 -4.46
N GLN A 312 -17.91 -6.21 -4.96
CA GLN A 312 -18.81 -5.08 -4.71
C GLN A 312 -19.37 -5.11 -3.28
N ASN A 313 -19.88 -6.25 -2.81
CA ASN A 313 -20.59 -6.26 -1.54
C ASN A 313 -19.63 -6.02 -0.40
N LEU A 314 -18.46 -6.67 -0.42
CA LEU A 314 -17.42 -6.41 0.58
C LEU A 314 -16.95 -4.95 0.60
N HIS A 315 -16.73 -4.34 -0.58
CA HIS A 315 -16.42 -2.92 -0.71
C HIS A 315 -17.49 -2.04 -0.08
N ASN A 316 -18.75 -2.31 -0.41
CA ASN A 316 -19.88 -1.52 0.03
C ASN A 316 -20.09 -1.61 1.55
N ILE A 317 -19.83 -2.77 2.15
CA ILE A 317 -19.83 -2.94 3.60
C ILE A 317 -18.77 -2.06 4.23
N PHE A 318 -17.53 -2.08 3.70
CA PHE A 318 -16.46 -1.20 4.18
C PHE A 318 -16.84 0.28 4.03
N LEU A 319 -17.38 0.69 2.89
CA LEU A 319 -17.80 2.07 2.65
C LEU A 319 -18.94 2.50 3.62
N ALA A 320 -19.95 1.64 3.83
CA ALA A 320 -21.04 1.92 4.77
C ALA A 320 -20.54 2.02 6.22
N HIS A 321 -19.59 1.16 6.60
CA HIS A 321 -18.90 1.19 7.90
C HIS A 321 -18.23 2.55 8.12
N LEU A 322 -17.51 3.07 7.12
CA LEU A 322 -16.83 4.37 7.23
C LEU A 322 -17.79 5.57 7.24
N MET A 323 -18.84 5.56 6.42
CA MET A 323 -19.68 6.76 6.21
C MET A 323 -20.70 7.01 7.32
N THR A 324 -21.33 5.96 7.85
CA THR A 324 -22.60 6.12 8.58
C THR A 324 -22.73 5.27 9.83
N ASN A 325 -21.76 4.38 10.09
CA ASN A 325 -21.89 3.28 11.06
C ASN A 325 -23.18 2.45 10.89
N ASN A 326 -23.86 2.55 9.74
CA ASN A 326 -25.08 1.84 9.43
C ASN A 326 -24.85 0.90 8.26
N LEU A 327 -24.54 -0.36 8.58
CA LEU A 327 -24.25 -1.38 7.58
C LEU A 327 -25.47 -1.77 6.73
N ASN A 328 -26.69 -1.38 7.12
CA ASN A 328 -27.88 -1.58 6.27
C ASN A 328 -27.87 -0.71 5.00
N LEU A 329 -26.97 0.27 4.90
CA LEU A 329 -26.76 1.00 3.65
C LEU A 329 -25.95 0.22 2.62
N SER A 330 -25.21 -0.81 3.02
CA SER A 330 -24.22 -1.49 2.17
C SER A 330 -24.83 -2.09 0.90
N GLY A 331 -26.01 -2.73 0.98
CA GLY A 331 -26.69 -3.28 -0.19
C GLY A 331 -27.05 -2.21 -1.24
N ARG A 332 -27.30 -0.96 -0.81
CA ARG A 332 -27.74 0.14 -1.70
C ARG A 332 -26.62 0.90 -2.36
N LEU A 333 -25.38 0.63 -1.98
CA LEU A 333 -24.21 1.21 -2.61
C LEU A 333 -23.85 0.44 -3.89
N HIS A 334 -23.08 1.05 -4.78
CA HIS A 334 -22.68 0.40 -6.02
C HIS A 334 -21.24 0.74 -6.38
N LEU A 335 -20.53 -0.28 -6.87
CA LEU A 335 -19.19 -0.16 -7.43
C LEU A 335 -19.19 -0.89 -8.77
N ASN A 336 -18.99 -0.16 -9.86
CA ASN A 336 -18.97 -0.75 -11.20
C ASN A 336 -17.74 -1.66 -11.38
N ASN A 337 -17.81 -2.63 -12.29
CA ASN A 337 -16.65 -3.47 -12.63
C ASN A 337 -15.48 -2.61 -13.13
N LEU A 338 -14.27 -2.88 -12.66
CA LEU A 338 -13.04 -2.13 -12.97
C LEU A 338 -13.07 -0.63 -12.63
N HIS A 339 -14.09 -0.17 -11.89
CA HIS A 339 -14.04 1.10 -11.20
C HIS A 339 -13.34 0.92 -9.85
N GLY A 340 -12.86 2.03 -9.31
CA GLY A 340 -12.24 2.05 -8.00
C GLY A 340 -12.80 3.10 -7.07
N SER A 341 -12.54 2.88 -5.79
CA SER A 341 -12.71 3.86 -4.72
C SER A 341 -11.36 4.05 -4.04
N THR A 342 -11.06 5.29 -3.67
CA THR A 342 -9.81 5.62 -2.97
C THR A 342 -10.13 6.10 -1.56
N PHE A 343 -9.50 5.44 -0.59
CA PHE A 343 -9.57 5.81 0.82
C PHE A 343 -8.22 6.37 1.25
N LEU A 344 -8.23 7.43 2.05
CA LEU A 344 -7.05 7.96 2.70
C LEU A 344 -6.97 7.31 4.08
N TYR A 345 -5.84 6.70 4.41
CA TYR A 345 -5.61 6.09 5.71
C TYR A 345 -4.50 6.81 6.46
N CYS A 346 -4.74 7.07 7.75
CA CYS A 346 -3.75 7.59 8.68
C CYS A 346 -3.21 6.46 9.57
N PRO A 347 -1.98 5.94 9.34
CA PRO A 347 -1.41 4.88 10.15
C PRO A 347 -1.20 5.24 11.63
N TYR A 348 -1.18 6.52 11.99
CA TYR A 348 -1.04 6.97 13.38
C TYR A 348 -2.37 6.95 14.12
N THR A 349 -3.40 7.61 13.58
CA THR A 349 -4.72 7.73 14.24
C THR A 349 -5.65 6.56 13.93
N LYS A 350 -5.29 5.70 12.97
CA LYS A 350 -6.11 4.59 12.45
C LYS A 350 -7.42 5.04 11.81
N GLN A 351 -7.49 6.31 11.41
CA GLN A 351 -8.67 6.89 10.78
C GLN A 351 -8.61 6.77 9.26
N PHE A 352 -9.81 6.75 8.67
CA PHE A 352 -10.01 6.73 7.23
C PHE A 352 -10.82 7.94 6.80
N ASP A 353 -10.42 8.53 5.67
CA ASP A 353 -11.25 9.46 4.90
C ASP A 353 -11.55 8.85 3.52
N ILE A 354 -12.65 9.29 2.92
CA ILE A 354 -13.04 8.86 1.57
C ILE A 354 -12.61 9.95 0.60
N GLU A 355 -11.68 9.62 -0.31
CA GLU A 355 -11.24 10.55 -1.35
C GLU A 355 -12.20 10.51 -2.55
N ASN A 356 -12.48 9.30 -3.06
CA ASN A 356 -13.35 9.08 -4.23
C ASN A 356 -14.10 7.76 -4.10
N VAL A 357 -15.28 7.68 -4.71
CA VAL A 357 -16.10 6.45 -4.75
C VAL A 357 -16.52 6.13 -6.18
N ASN A 358 -16.31 4.87 -6.60
CA ASN A 358 -16.82 4.32 -7.86
C ASN A 358 -16.41 5.13 -9.12
N ILE A 359 -15.15 5.54 -9.20
CA ILE A 359 -14.60 6.28 -10.34
C ILE A 359 -14.01 5.34 -11.40
N PRO A 360 -14.10 5.68 -12.69
CA PRO A 360 -13.36 4.98 -13.75
C PRO A 360 -11.84 5.17 -13.55
N LEU A 361 -11.05 4.15 -13.93
CA LEU A 361 -9.59 4.09 -13.74
C LEU A 361 -8.77 4.21 -15.02
#